data_AF-A0A967RC17-F1
#
_entry.id   AF-A0A967RC17-F1
#
_cell.length_a   1.000
_cell.length_b   1.000
_cell.length_c   1.000
_cell.angle_alpha   90.00
_cell.angle_beta   90.00
_cell.angle_gamma   90.00
#
_symmetry.space_group_name_H-M   'P 1'
#
loop_
_entity.id
_entity.type
_entity.pdbx_description
1 polymer ?
#
loop_
_entity_poly.entity_id
_entity_poly.type
_entity_poly.pdbx_seq_one_letter_code
_entity_poly.pdbx_strand_id
1 'polypeptide(L)' 'MGIEKIAAIHGSPWKYDTYVPIFFAGNGVSAQTISRPVGPQDIAATIAAYLEIKPPSGSVGVPLAEVLGEE' A
#
# COMPACT_ATOMS: atom_id res chain seq x y z
N MET A 1 -27.16 17.80 -5.43
CA MET A 1 -25.74 18.19 -5.36
C MET A 1 -25.28 18.44 -6.79
N GLY A 2 -24.95 19.68 -7.12
CA GLY A 2 -24.68 20.12 -8.50
C GLY A 2 -23.40 19.50 -9.05
N ILE A 3 -23.57 18.44 -9.83
CA ILE A 3 -22.49 17.69 -10.52
C ILE A 3 -22.11 18.30 -11.86
N GLU A 4 -22.79 19.37 -12.30
CA GLU A 4 -22.61 19.98 -13.64
C GLU A 4 -21.25 20.65 -13.88
N LYS A 5 -20.40 20.77 -12.85
CA LYS A 5 -19.08 21.42 -12.94
C LYS A 5 -17.89 20.50 -12.61
N ILE A 6 -18.08 19.18 -12.54
CA ILE A 6 -16.98 18.28 -12.19
C ILE A 6 -16.43 17.57 -13.43
N ALA A 7 -15.21 17.96 -13.84
CA ALA A 7 -14.53 17.40 -15.00
C ALA A 7 -13.92 16.01 -14.75
N ALA A 8 -13.58 15.69 -13.50
CA ALA A 8 -13.05 14.38 -13.09
C ALA A 8 -13.30 14.11 -11.60
N ILE A 9 -13.60 12.84 -11.25
CA ILE A 9 -13.69 12.31 -9.89
C ILE A 9 -13.12 10.89 -9.85
N HIS A 10 -12.78 10.43 -8.64
CA HIS A 10 -12.44 9.02 -8.37
C HIS A 10 -13.57 8.35 -7.57
N GLY A 11 -13.39 7.05 -7.25
CA GLY A 11 -14.25 6.29 -6.36
C GLY A 11 -15.11 5.24 -7.07
N SER A 12 -14.90 5.05 -8.36
CA SER A 12 -15.42 3.91 -9.10
C SER A 12 -14.66 2.63 -8.73
N PRO A 13 -15.24 1.44 -8.95
CA PRO A 13 -14.57 0.17 -8.65
C PRO A 13 -13.55 -0.24 -9.73
N TRP A 14 -13.28 0.61 -10.72
CA TRP A 14 -12.46 0.26 -11.87
C TRP A 14 -10.96 0.38 -11.57
N LYS A 15 -10.12 -0.31 -12.37
CA LYS A 15 -8.67 -0.35 -12.17
C LYS A 15 -8.01 1.03 -12.17
N TYR A 16 -8.50 1.98 -12.94
CA TYR A 16 -7.92 3.33 -12.98
C TYR A 16 -8.06 4.09 -11.65
N ASP A 17 -9.03 3.72 -10.80
CA ASP A 17 -9.20 4.30 -9.46
C ASP A 17 -8.58 3.44 -8.35
N THR A 18 -8.38 2.15 -8.59
CA THR A 18 -7.96 1.18 -7.56
C THR A 18 -6.51 0.71 -7.71
N TYR A 19 -5.91 0.83 -8.89
CA TYR A 19 -4.51 0.45 -9.14
C TYR A 19 -3.58 1.62 -8.82
N VAL A 20 -3.16 1.69 -7.55
CA VAL A 20 -2.28 2.74 -7.03
C VAL A 20 -0.86 2.23 -6.81
N PRO A 21 0.18 3.05 -7.02
CA PRO A 21 1.55 2.67 -6.74
C PRO A 21 1.82 2.60 -5.24
N ILE A 22 2.68 1.66 -4.84
CA ILE A 22 3.22 1.54 -3.47
C ILE A 22 4.74 1.48 -3.59
N PHE A 23 5.44 2.36 -2.87
CA PHE A 23 6.91 2.42 -2.84
C PHE A 23 7.41 2.44 -1.40
N PHE A 24 8.42 1.60 -1.12
CA PHE A 24 9.15 1.60 0.13
C PHE A 24 10.62 1.95 -0.13
N ALA A 25 11.17 2.83 0.70
CA ALA A 25 12.58 3.18 0.69
C ALA A 25 13.03 3.44 2.13
N GLY A 26 14.18 2.89 2.51
CA GLY A 26 14.67 2.97 3.87
C GLY A 26 15.94 2.17 4.07
N ASN A 27 16.52 2.26 5.27
CA ASN A 27 17.71 1.51 5.62
C ASN A 27 17.46 -0.01 5.53
N GLY A 28 18.31 -0.74 4.80
CA GLY A 28 18.15 -2.20 4.66
C GLY A 28 17.02 -2.64 3.74
N VAL A 29 16.28 -1.72 3.09
CA VAL A 29 15.27 -2.08 2.07
C VAL A 29 15.97 -2.24 0.72
N SER A 30 15.99 -3.48 0.20
CA SER A 30 16.58 -3.79 -1.11
C SER A 30 15.75 -3.17 -2.25
N ALA A 31 16.45 -2.62 -3.25
CA ALA A 31 15.80 -2.10 -4.45
C ALA A 31 15.27 -3.24 -5.31
N GLN A 32 13.95 -3.26 -5.54
CA GLN A 32 13.31 -4.25 -6.40
C GLN A 32 11.97 -3.75 -6.92
N THR A 33 11.47 -4.41 -7.98
CA THR A 33 10.14 -4.17 -8.54
C THR A 33 9.31 -5.43 -8.40
N ILE A 34 8.17 -5.30 -7.72
CA ILE A 34 7.28 -6.42 -7.43
C ILE A 34 6.00 -6.25 -8.25
N SER A 35 5.59 -7.31 -8.93
CA SER A 35 4.38 -7.30 -9.79
C SER A 35 3.23 -8.15 -9.25
N ARG A 36 3.39 -8.81 -8.10
CA ARG A 36 2.29 -9.56 -7.47
C ARG A 36 1.21 -8.61 -6.94
N PRO A 37 -0.04 -9.09 -6.78
CA PRO A 37 -1.08 -8.31 -6.14
C PRO A 37 -0.72 -7.92 -4.69
N VAL A 38 -0.84 -6.64 -4.38
CA VAL A 38 -0.71 -6.00 -3.05
C VAL A 38 -1.75 -4.89 -2.94
N GLY A 39 -2.03 -4.40 -1.72
CA GLY A 39 -2.91 -3.25 -1.54
C GLY A 39 -2.46 -2.27 -0.46
N PRO A 40 -3.03 -1.05 -0.45
CA PRO A 40 -2.68 -0.02 0.54
C PRO A 40 -2.84 -0.46 2.00
N GLN A 41 -3.75 -1.41 2.28
CA GLN A 41 -3.95 -1.96 3.61
C GLN A 41 -2.70 -2.68 4.18
N ASP A 42 -1.79 -3.14 3.32
CA ASP A 42 -0.57 -3.85 3.71
C ASP A 42 0.52 -2.89 4.23
N ILE A 43 0.41 -1.59 3.95
CA ILE A 43 1.44 -0.59 4.27
C ILE A 43 1.68 -0.49 5.78
N ALA A 44 0.61 -0.37 6.56
CA ALA A 44 0.73 -0.19 8.01
C ALA A 44 1.33 -1.43 8.69
N ALA A 45 0.91 -2.63 8.28
CA ALA A 45 1.45 -3.89 8.79
C ALA A 45 2.94 -4.05 8.44
N THR A 46 3.32 -3.69 7.21
CA THR A 46 4.71 -3.75 6.73
C THR A 46 5.63 -2.80 7.51
N ILE A 47 5.21 -1.55 7.71
CA ILE A 47 6.00 -0.58 8.48
C ILE A 47 6.14 -1.02 9.94
N ALA A 48 5.07 -1.53 10.55
CA ALA A 48 5.11 -2.01 11.92
C ALA A 48 6.08 -3.18 12.09
N ALA A 49 6.05 -4.14 11.16
CA ALA A 49 7.00 -5.26 11.14
C ALA A 49 8.44 -4.78 10.93
N TYR A 50 8.68 -3.89 9.96
CA TYR A 50 9.99 -3.32 9.67
C TYR A 50 10.59 -2.55 10.86
N LEU A 51 9.76 -1.91 11.67
CA LEU A 51 10.19 -1.17 12.87
C LEU A 51 10.17 -2.00 14.16
N GLU A 52 9.80 -3.28 14.09
CA GLU A 52 9.64 -4.17 15.25
C GLU A 52 8.65 -3.64 16.31
N ILE A 53 7.56 -3.01 15.87
CA ILE A 53 6.51 -2.48 16.75
C ILE A 53 5.17 -3.18 16.52
N LYS A 54 4.26 -3.03 17.49
CA LYS A 54 2.90 -3.55 17.35
C LYS A 54 2.16 -2.79 16.23
N PRO A 55 1.43 -3.48 15.33
CA PRO A 55 0.63 -2.81 14.31
C PRO A 55 -0.55 -2.03 14.93
N PRO A 56 -1.11 -1.04 14.21
CA PRO A 56 -2.34 -0.36 14.61
C PRO A 56 -3.48 -1.36 14.87
N SER A 57 -4.35 -1.06 15.83
CA SER A 57 -5.44 -1.97 16.23
C SER A 57 -6.44 -2.31 15.12
N GLY A 58 -6.57 -1.45 14.10
CA GLY A 58 -7.41 -1.67 12.92
C GLY A 58 -6.65 -2.17 11.69
N SER A 59 -5.40 -2.60 11.83
CA SER A 59 -4.61 -3.12 10.72
C SER A 59 -5.20 -4.46 10.24
N VAL A 60 -5.51 -4.55 8.95
CA VAL A 60 -6.07 -5.75 8.32
C VAL A 60 -5.18 -6.35 7.21
N GLY A 61 -4.15 -5.61 6.79
CA GLY A 61 -3.20 -6.09 5.79
C GLY A 61 -2.13 -7.01 6.36
N VAL A 62 -1.32 -7.56 5.47
CA VAL A 62 -0.19 -8.44 5.81
C VAL A 62 1.15 -7.74 5.51
N PRO A 63 2.21 -7.97 6.32
CA PRO A 63 3.53 -7.45 6.00
C PRO A 63 4.02 -7.93 4.63
N LEU A 64 4.58 -7.02 3.85
CA LEU A 64 5.23 -7.35 2.58
C LEU A 64 6.66 -7.85 2.85
N ALA A 65 6.88 -9.15 2.73
CA ALA A 65 8.17 -9.80 3.01
C ALA A 65 9.33 -9.20 2.20
N GLU A 66 9.03 -8.71 1.01
CA GLU A 66 9.94 -8.00 0.10
C GLU A 66 10.57 -6.74 0.71
N VAL A 67 9.91 -6.13 1.70
CA VAL A 67 10.43 -4.96 2.43
C VAL A 67 11.28 -5.40 3.63
N LEU A 68 11.01 -6.58 4.19
CA LEU A 68 11.68 -7.12 5.38
C LEU A 68 12.99 -7.86 5.06
N GLY A 69 13.23 -8.17 3.78
CA GLY A 69 14.39 -8.98 3.39
C GLY A 69 14.21 -10.47 3.69
N GLU A 70 12.97 -10.92 3.88
CA GLU A 70 12.58 -12.30 4.07
C GLU A 70 12.12 -12.84 2.69
N GLU A 71 12.88 -13.77 2.09
CA GLU A 71 12.44 -14.57 0.94
C GLU A 71 11.87 -15.93 1.37
#